data_AF-A0A1C6Q1N1-F1
#
_entry.id   AF-A0A1C6Q1N1-F1
#
_cell.length_a   1.000
_cell.length_b   1.000
_cell.length_c   1.000
_cell.angle_alpha   90.00
_cell.angle_beta   90.00
_cell.angle_gamma   90.00
#
_symmetry.space_group_name_H-M   'P 1'
#
loop_
_entity.id
_entity.type
_entity.pdbx_description
1 polymer ?
#
loop_
_entity_poly.entity_id
_entity_poly.type
_entity_poly.pdbx_seq_one_letter_code
_entity_poly.pdbx_strand_id
1 'polypeptide(L)'
;MMKLEDHQFASACPYCARRHQFASNATDGPRPKDGDYSLCIGCGHFGIFDHAAPDGIRRTTAGEAAEISMNPDASRVQLAWRMADQRRRAAAQGRGHA
;
A
#
# COMPACT_ATOMS: atom_id res chain seq x y z
N MET A 1 26.56 8.13 -0.10
CA MET A 1 25.30 8.04 0.69
C MET A 1 24.29 8.94 -0.02
N MET A 2 23.51 8.37 -0.94
CA MET A 2 22.56 9.14 -1.73
C MET A 2 21.40 9.50 -0.80
N LYS A 3 21.23 10.79 -0.48
CA LYS A 3 20.05 11.28 0.23
C LYS A 3 18.87 11.02 -0.71
N LEU A 4 18.02 10.06 -0.38
CA LEU A 4 16.72 9.95 -1.01
C LEU A 4 16.03 11.29 -0.72
N GLU A 5 15.81 12.08 -1.76
CA GLU A 5 15.13 13.37 -1.66
C GLU A 5 13.86 13.19 -0.83
N ASP A 6 13.67 14.05 0.17
CA ASP A 6 12.48 14.05 1.02
C ASP A 6 11.24 13.89 0.14
N HIS A 7 10.52 12.79 0.30
CA HIS A 7 9.26 12.60 -0.40
C HIS A 7 8.35 13.76 -0.03
N GLN A 8 7.98 14.57 -1.02
CA GLN A 8 7.18 15.78 -0.81
C GLN A 8 5.77 15.48 -0.26
N PHE A 9 5.34 14.21 -0.26
CA PHE A 9 4.02 13.80 0.22
C PHE A 9 4.11 12.55 1.11
N ALA A 10 3.93 12.73 2.42
CA ALA A 10 3.64 11.61 3.31
C ALA A 10 2.27 11.04 2.93
N SER A 11 2.19 9.74 2.62
CA SER A 11 0.91 9.11 2.28
C SER A 11 0.28 8.44 3.50
N ALA A 12 -0.96 8.76 3.83
CA ALA A 12 -1.68 8.07 4.89
C ALA A 12 -2.71 7.12 4.30
N CYS A 13 -2.74 5.88 4.81
CA CYS A 13 -3.75 4.92 4.39
C CYS A 13 -5.13 5.36 4.88
N PRO A 14 -6.13 5.55 3.99
CA PRO A 14 -7.44 6.03 4.40
C PRO A 14 -8.29 4.97 5.14
N TYR A 15 -7.80 3.74 5.26
CA TYR A 15 -8.48 2.63 5.94
C TYR A 15 -7.95 2.38 7.35
N CYS A 16 -6.63 2.48 7.56
CA CYS A 16 -6.00 2.20 8.86
C CYS A 16 -5.21 3.37 9.44
N ALA A 17 -5.24 4.54 8.78
CA ALA A 17 -4.52 5.76 9.15
C ALA A 17 -2.99 5.64 9.23
N ARG A 18 -2.40 4.49 8.84
CA ARG A 18 -0.94 4.32 8.83
C ARG A 18 -0.31 5.30 7.84
N ARG A 19 0.68 6.07 8.32
CA ARG A 19 1.51 6.93 7.49
C ARG A 19 2.67 6.14 6.88
N HIS A 20 2.89 6.33 5.60
CA HIS A 20 3.96 5.75 4.82
C HIS A 20 4.91 6.85 4.38
N GLN A 21 6.20 6.62 4.66
CA GLN A 21 7.28 7.54 4.31
C GLN A 21 7.68 7.40 2.83
N PHE A 22 7.29 6.29 2.20
CA PHE A 22 7.64 5.95 0.83
C PHE A 22 6.44 5.30 0.14
N ALA A 23 6.20 5.69 -1.11
CA ALA A 23 5.34 4.97 -2.04
C ALA A 23 6.19 4.55 -3.23
N SER A 24 6.29 3.24 -3.46
CA SER A 24 7.01 2.66 -4.59
C SER A 24 6.03 1.96 -5.52
N ASN A 25 6.35 1.93 -6.81
CA ASN A 25 5.75 0.93 -7.69
C ASN A 25 6.32 -0.45 -7.37
N ALA A 26 5.55 -1.50 -7.65
CA ALA A 26 5.98 -2.89 -7.44
C ALA A 26 7.00 -3.35 -8.51
N THR A 27 7.08 -2.63 -9.63
CA THR A 27 8.05 -2.80 -10.72
C THR A 27 9.03 -1.63 -10.74
N ASP A 28 10.15 -1.77 -11.46
CA ASP A 28 11.15 -0.70 -11.71
C ASP A 28 10.57 0.39 -12.65
N GLY A 29 9.46 1.00 -12.24
CA GLY A 29 8.72 2.02 -12.96
C GLY A 29 8.83 3.40 -12.32
N PRO A 30 8.34 4.45 -12.99
CA PRO A 30 8.27 5.81 -12.42
C PRO A 30 7.47 5.81 -11.11
N ARG A 31 7.57 6.90 -10.33
CA ARG A 31 6.73 7.13 -9.14
C ARG A 31 5.23 6.94 -9.47
N PRO A 32 4.38 6.54 -8.51
CA PRO A 32 2.94 6.42 -8.73
C PRO A 32 2.35 7.71 -9.31
N LYS A 33 1.41 7.56 -10.23
CA LYS A 33 0.64 8.64 -10.85
C LYS A 33 -0.75 8.70 -10.24
N ASP A 34 -1.42 9.84 -10.36
CA ASP A 34 -2.81 9.95 -9.92
C ASP A 34 -3.67 8.92 -10.65
N GLY A 35 -4.53 8.25 -9.88
CA GLY A 35 -5.33 7.13 -10.36
C GLY A 35 -4.68 5.76 -10.16
N ASP A 36 -3.38 5.67 -9.87
CA ASP A 36 -2.72 4.38 -9.65
C ASP A 36 -3.22 3.69 -8.37
N TYR A 37 -3.39 2.37 -8.47
CA TYR A 37 -3.77 1.53 -7.34
C TYR A 37 -2.58 1.33 -6.40
N SER A 38 -2.77 1.70 -5.13
CA SER A 38 -1.72 1.65 -4.12
C SER A 38 -2.11 0.74 -2.95
N LEU A 39 -1.36 -0.35 -2.73
CA LEU A 39 -1.60 -1.26 -1.61
C LEU A 39 -0.94 -0.75 -0.32
N CYS A 40 -1.73 -0.59 0.75
CA CYS A 40 -1.17 -0.32 2.07
C CYS A 40 -0.48 -1.57 2.65
N ILE A 41 0.84 -1.53 2.84
CA ILE A 41 1.58 -2.63 3.48
C ILE A 41 1.16 -2.90 4.93
N GLY A 42 0.46 -1.95 5.57
CA GLY A 42 -0.01 -2.08 6.94
C GLY A 42 -1.31 -2.85 7.12
N CYS A 43 -2.30 -2.62 6.25
CA CYS A 43 -3.62 -3.25 6.37
C CYS A 43 -4.09 -4.02 5.13
N GLY A 44 -3.30 -4.03 4.04
CA GLY A 44 -3.60 -4.80 2.85
C GLY A 44 -4.78 -4.30 2.01
N HIS A 45 -5.27 -3.09 2.29
CA HIS A 45 -6.28 -2.43 1.46
C HIS A 45 -5.62 -1.64 0.34
N PHE A 46 -6.27 -1.66 -0.83
CA PHE A 46 -5.93 -0.74 -1.93
C PHE A 46 -6.59 0.61 -1.69
N GLY A 47 -5.83 1.67 -1.91
CA GLY A 47 -6.33 3.03 -2.13
C GLY A 47 -5.93 3.52 -3.52
N ILE A 48 -6.37 4.72 -3.88
CA ILE A 48 -5.98 5.38 -5.12
C ILE A 48 -4.99 6.48 -4.80
N PHE A 49 -3.84 6.48 -5.48
CA PHE A 49 -2.90 7.60 -5.39
C PHE A 49 -3.55 8.83 -6.02
N ASP A 50 -3.50 9.94 -5.29
CA ASP A 50 -4.09 11.21 -5.69
C ASP A 50 -3.35 12.33 -4.95
N HIS A 51 -2.47 13.05 -5.65
CA HIS A 51 -1.67 14.10 -5.03
C HIS A 51 -2.50 15.26 -4.48
N ALA A 52 -3.74 15.45 -4.98
CA ALA A 52 -4.65 16.48 -4.50
C ALA A 52 -5.40 16.04 -3.24
N ALA A 53 -5.39 14.75 -2.90
CA ALA A 53 -5.93 14.27 -1.64
C ALA A 53 -5.08 14.76 -0.46
N PRO A 54 -5.68 15.11 0.70
CA PRO A 54 -4.96 15.65 1.85
C PRO A 54 -3.77 14.79 2.33
N ASP A 55 -3.87 13.48 2.15
CA ASP A 55 -2.86 12.50 2.55
C ASP A 55 -2.27 11.74 1.35
N GLY A 56 -2.35 12.30 0.13
CA GLY A 56 -1.80 11.73 -1.11
C GLY A 56 -2.44 10.41 -1.59
N ILE A 57 -3.35 9.84 -0.81
CA ILE A 57 -4.12 8.64 -1.14
C ILE A 57 -5.57 8.83 -0.69
N ARG A 58 -6.50 8.47 -1.57
CA ARG A 58 -7.94 8.45 -1.27
C ARG A 58 -8.50 7.03 -1.26
N ARG A 59 -9.71 6.89 -0.71
CA ARG A 59 -10.47 5.64 -0.79
C ARG A 59 -10.85 5.36 -2.24
N THR A 60 -10.91 4.07 -2.57
CA THR A 60 -11.50 3.60 -3.82
C THR A 60 -12.99 3.92 -3.86
N THR A 61 -13.49 4.34 -5.01
CA THR A 61 -14.91 4.32 -5.34
C THR A 61 -15.40 2.87 -5.53
N ALA A 62 -16.71 2.67 -5.63
CA ALA A 62 -17.28 1.35 -5.89
C ALA A 62 -16.83 0.77 -7.25
N GLY A 63 -16.72 1.62 -8.28
CA GLY A 63 -16.25 1.23 -9.61
C GLY A 63 -14.78 0.78 -9.58
N GLU A 64 -13.91 1.60 -8.99
CA GLU A 64 -12.48 1.27 -8.84
C GLU A 64 -12.28 -0.02 -8.02
N ALA A 65 -13.07 -0.21 -6.95
CA ALA A 65 -13.01 -1.44 -6.16
C ALA A 65 -13.39 -2.68 -6.99
N ALA A 66 -14.41 -2.56 -7.85
CA ALA A 66 -14.80 -3.62 -8.77
C ALA A 66 -13.67 -3.92 -9.79
N GLU A 67 -13.08 -2.89 -10.40
CA GLU A 67 -11.95 -3.04 -11.32
C GLU A 67 -10.74 -3.70 -10.67
N ILE A 68 -10.36 -3.28 -9.45
CA ILE A 68 -9.28 -3.89 -8.67
C ILE A 68 -9.57 -5.37 -8.42
N SER A 69 -10.80 -5.73 -8.07
CA SER A 69 -11.18 -7.12 -7.81
C SER A 69 -11.13 -8.01 -9.05
N MET A 70 -11.36 -7.43 -10.24
CA MET A 70 -11.25 -8.14 -11.52
C MET A 70 -9.81 -8.20 -12.04
N ASN A 71 -8.89 -7.40 -11.49
CA ASN A 71 -7.50 -7.38 -11.90
C ASN A 71 -6.72 -8.57 -11.28
N PRO A 72 -6.20 -9.50 -12.10
CA PRO A 72 -5.47 -10.67 -11.60
C PRO A 72 -4.19 -10.30 -10.83
N ASP A 73 -3.50 -9.23 -11.22
CA ASP A 73 -2.25 -8.82 -10.57
C ASP A 73 -2.53 -8.16 -9.22
N ALA A 74 -3.59 -7.36 -9.12
CA ALA A 74 -4.05 -6.84 -7.82
C ALA A 74 -4.41 -7.99 -6.86
N SER A 75 -5.09 -9.02 -7.37
CA SER A 75 -5.42 -10.22 -6.60
C SER A 75 -4.17 -10.97 -6.12
N ARG A 76 -3.15 -11.14 -6.99
CA ARG A 76 -1.87 -11.76 -6.63
C ARG A 76 -1.12 -10.96 -5.58
N VAL A 77 -1.05 -9.64 -5.72
CA VAL A 77 -0.40 -8.74 -4.77
C VAL A 77 -1.10 -8.80 -3.41
N GLN A 78 -2.43 -8.82 -3.37
CA GLN A 78 -3.17 -8.94 -2.13
C GLN A 78 -2.98 -10.31 -1.45
N LEU A 79 -2.92 -11.39 -2.22
CA LEU A 79 -2.59 -12.72 -1.71
C LEU A 79 -1.17 -12.75 -1.11
N ALA A 80 -0.18 -12.20 -1.83
CA ALA A 80 1.19 -12.12 -1.35
C ALA A 80 1.29 -11.33 -0.04
N TRP A 81 0.55 -10.21 0.08
CA TRP A 81 0.48 -9.45 1.33
C TRP A 81 -0.12 -10.28 2.48
N ARG A 82 -1.23 -11.01 2.24
CA ARG A 82 -1.86 -11.85 3.28
C ARG A 82 -0.90 -12.92 3.79
N MET A 83 -0.18 -13.57 2.88
CA MET A 83 0.83 -14.58 3.24
C MET A 83 1.97 -13.96 4.05
N ALA A 84 2.46 -12.78 3.65
CA ALA A 84 3.49 -12.07 4.40
C ALA A 84 3.00 -11.63 5.78
N ASP A 85 1.76 -11.16 5.91
CA ASP A 85 1.16 -10.76 7.19
C ASP A 85 1.03 -11.94 8.15
N GLN A 86 0.56 -13.08 7.65
CA GLN A 86 0.48 -14.33 8.43
C GLN A 86 1.86 -14.74 8.96
N ARG A 87 2.90 -14.70 8.13
CA ARG A 87 4.28 -15.01 8.55
C ARG A 87 4.78 -14.02 9.61
N ARG A 88 4.52 -12.72 9.45
CA ARG A 88 4.88 -11.70 10.45
C ARG A 88 4.22 -11.96 11.79
N ARG A 89 2.91 -12.27 11.79
CA ARG A 89 2.16 -12.56 13.02
C ARG A 89 2.66 -13.82 13.73
N ALA A 90 2.92 -14.88 12.98
CA ALA A 90 3.49 -16.11 13.53
C ALA A 90 4.87 -15.86 14.17
N ALA A 91 5.74 -15.11 13.48
CA ALA A 91 7.06 -14.75 13.99
C ALA A 91 7.04 -13.82 15.22
N ALA A 92 5.98 -13.03 15.40
CA ALA A 92 5.79 -12.21 16.59
C ALA A 92 5.34 -13.04 17.80
N GLN A 93 4.47 -14.03 17.58
CA GLN A 93 3.98 -14.92 18.63
C GLN A 93 5.07 -15.85 19.18
N GLY A 94 6.02 -16.28 18.34
CA GLY A 94 7.15 -17.11 18.75
C GLY A 94 8.25 -16.39 19.55
N ARG A 95 8.24 -15.05 19.63
CA ARG A 95 9.25 -14.26 20.37
C ARG A 95 8.83 -13.87 21.79
N GLY A 96 7.63 -14.27 22.24
CA GLY A 96 7.12 -13.96 23.58
C GLY A 96 7.43 -15.00 24.66
N HIS A 97 8.30 -15.99 24.39
CA HIS A 97 8.59 -17.12 25.29
C HIS A 97 10.09 -17.35 25.54
N ALA A 98 10.94 -16.33 25.34
CA ALA A 98 12.36 -16.38 25.67
C ALA A 98 12.70 -15.34 26.73
#